data_AF-A0A5E5Q0G8-F1
#
_entry.id   AF-A0A5E5Q0G8-F1
#
_cell.length_a   1.000
_cell.length_b   1.000
_cell.length_c   1.000
_cell.angle_alpha   90.00
_cell.angle_beta   90.00
_cell.angle_gamma   90.00
#
_symmetry.space_group_name_H-M   'P 1'
#
loop_
_entity.id
_entity.type
_entity.pdbx_description
1 polymer ?
#
loop_
_entity_poly.entity_id
_entity_poly.type
_entity_poly.pdbx_seq_one_letter_code
_entity_poly.pdbx_strand_id
1 'polypeptide(L)'
;MLPKNINDWIVSNPRPINRYGKEYKKIINNLFSSCSKQHLKDYMITSLESEKVLIEMGINPNTAFYEYYVAFISTDSSENEEVDLLYDLDEIYEDYKQPFHADNYPNITDRYLRISSIEGEGSYFYDKKTDAVYDVDWGDMDDFMAGKLKPIFTSFYAFLEWYYSEEG
;
A
#
# COMPACT_ATOMS: atom_id res chain seq x y z
N MET A 1 -4.05 -15.26 -1.29
CA MET A 1 -4.56 -15.36 -2.67
C MET A 1 -5.17 -14.02 -3.03
N LEU A 2 -4.79 -13.44 -4.18
CA LEU A 2 -5.27 -12.13 -4.65
C LEU A 2 -6.57 -12.21 -5.48
N PRO A 3 -7.36 -11.12 -5.52
CA PRO A 3 -8.54 -11.03 -6.36
C PRO A 3 -8.24 -11.23 -7.85
N LYS A 4 -9.16 -11.85 -8.58
CA LYS A 4 -8.96 -12.19 -9.99
C LYS A 4 -8.77 -10.95 -10.86
N ASN A 5 -9.52 -9.88 -10.59
CA ASN A 5 -9.46 -8.59 -11.30
C ASN A 5 -8.08 -7.92 -11.18
N ILE A 6 -7.26 -8.28 -10.19
CA ILE A 6 -5.93 -7.69 -9.97
C ILE A 6 -4.82 -8.49 -10.63
N ASN A 7 -5.00 -9.81 -10.81
CA ASN A 7 -3.98 -10.65 -11.42
C ASN A 7 -3.58 -10.17 -12.83
N ASP A 8 -4.52 -9.63 -13.60
CA ASP A 8 -4.26 -9.10 -14.95
C ASP A 8 -3.40 -7.81 -14.90
N TRP A 9 -3.59 -6.98 -13.87
CA TRP A 9 -2.76 -5.79 -13.61
C TRP A 9 -1.34 -6.16 -13.19
N ILE A 10 -1.21 -7.14 -12.28
CA ILE A 10 0.10 -7.63 -11.81
C ILE A 10 0.91 -8.24 -12.95
N VAL A 11 0.27 -9.01 -13.82
CA VAL A 11 0.95 -9.61 -14.98
C VAL A 11 1.42 -8.54 -15.96
N SER A 12 0.71 -7.42 -16.06
CA SER A 12 1.06 -6.31 -16.93
C SER A 12 2.19 -5.45 -16.37
N ASN A 13 2.26 -5.27 -15.05
CA ASN A 13 3.25 -4.46 -14.35
C ASN A 13 3.85 -5.18 -13.11
N PRO A 14 4.65 -6.24 -13.31
CA PRO A 14 5.24 -6.95 -12.19
C PRO A 14 6.33 -6.10 -11.53
N ARG A 15 6.37 -6.14 -10.19
CA ARG A 15 7.48 -5.54 -9.43
C ARG A 15 8.78 -6.27 -9.80
N PRO A 16 9.87 -5.55 -10.12
CA PRO A 16 11.11 -6.19 -10.52
C PRO A 16 11.72 -6.94 -9.34
N ILE A 17 12.18 -8.18 -9.58
CA ILE A 17 12.77 -9.03 -8.53
C ILE A 17 13.97 -8.36 -7.85
N ASN A 18 14.86 -7.72 -8.64
CA ASN A 18 16.05 -7.05 -8.13
C ASN A 18 16.50 -5.91 -9.06
N ARG A 19 17.41 -5.08 -8.55
CA ARG A 19 17.93 -3.87 -9.21
C ARG A 19 18.80 -4.14 -10.45
N TYR A 20 19.24 -5.38 -10.66
CA TYR A 20 20.16 -5.76 -11.73
C TYR A 20 19.47 -6.43 -12.93
N GLY A 21 18.20 -6.79 -12.78
CA GLY A 21 17.40 -7.49 -13.78
C GLY A 21 17.09 -6.67 -15.03
N LYS A 22 16.80 -7.37 -16.14
CA LYS A 22 16.36 -6.73 -17.39
C LYS A 22 15.03 -5.98 -17.21
N GLU A 23 14.13 -6.51 -16.37
CA GLU A 23 12.84 -5.90 -16.05
C GLU A 23 13.00 -4.58 -15.31
N TYR A 24 13.83 -4.53 -14.26
CA TYR A 24 14.17 -3.28 -13.56
C TYR A 24 14.67 -2.22 -14.53
N LYS A 25 15.61 -2.59 -15.42
CA LYS A 25 16.14 -1.66 -16.43
C LYS A 25 15.07 -1.22 -17.42
N LYS A 26 14.16 -2.11 -17.82
CA LYS A 26 13.03 -1.79 -18.70
C LYS A 26 12.10 -0.79 -18.01
N ILE A 27 11.73 -1.01 -16.75
CA ILE A 27 10.88 -0.13 -15.93
C ILE A 27 11.51 1.26 -15.79
N ILE A 28 12.77 1.36 -15.34
CA ILE A 28 13.49 2.64 -15.21
C ILE A 28 13.63 3.40 -16.55
N ASN A 29 13.66 2.67 -17.68
CA ASN A 29 13.80 3.28 -18.99
C ASN A 29 12.46 3.62 -19.67
N ASN A 30 11.37 2.94 -19.30
CA ASN A 30 10.07 3.04 -19.96
C ASN A 30 9.01 3.79 -19.16
N LEU A 31 9.13 3.91 -17.83
CA LEU A 31 8.17 4.71 -17.05
C LEU A 31 8.31 6.20 -17.38
N PHE A 32 7.14 6.80 -17.63
CA PHE A 32 6.88 8.11 -18.19
C PHE A 32 7.16 9.28 -17.21
N SER A 33 6.87 10.49 -17.70
CA SER A 33 7.46 11.80 -17.45
C SER A 33 7.18 12.56 -16.14
N SER A 34 6.44 12.01 -15.17
CA SER A 34 6.14 12.68 -13.90
C SER A 34 7.31 12.61 -12.90
N CYS A 35 8.08 11.53 -12.94
CA CYS A 35 9.08 11.21 -11.94
C CYS A 35 10.50 11.09 -12.54
N SER A 36 11.50 11.65 -11.86
CA SER A 36 12.87 11.59 -12.36
C SER A 36 13.44 10.16 -12.29
N LYS A 37 14.23 9.75 -13.29
CA LYS A 37 14.96 8.47 -13.26
C LYS A 37 15.81 8.28 -12.00
N GLN A 38 16.21 9.37 -11.35
CA GLN A 38 16.96 9.33 -10.10
C GLN A 38 16.04 8.97 -8.94
N HIS A 39 14.88 9.62 -8.84
CA HIS A 39 13.86 9.27 -7.84
C HIS A 39 13.43 7.80 -7.95
N LEU A 40 13.15 7.30 -9.16
CA LEU A 40 12.84 5.87 -9.32
C LEU A 40 13.98 4.94 -8.88
N LYS A 41 15.25 5.34 -9.02
CA LYS A 41 16.37 4.53 -8.51
C LYS A 41 16.48 4.59 -6.99
N ASP A 42 16.15 5.73 -6.40
CA ASP A 42 16.32 5.98 -4.98
C ASP A 42 15.20 5.33 -4.17
N TYR A 43 13.95 5.38 -4.68
CA TYR A 43 12.76 4.98 -3.93
C TYR A 43 12.12 3.66 -4.39
N MET A 44 12.35 3.19 -5.63
CA MET A 44 11.72 1.95 -6.09
C MET A 44 12.19 0.73 -5.27
N ILE A 45 11.24 0.12 -4.58
CA ILE A 45 11.42 -1.12 -3.84
C ILE A 45 11.26 -2.30 -4.81
N THR A 46 12.25 -3.20 -4.85
CA THR A 46 12.16 -4.47 -5.62
C THR A 46 11.42 -5.55 -4.84
N SER A 47 10.95 -6.63 -5.47
CA SER A 47 10.24 -7.68 -4.73
C SER A 47 11.05 -8.28 -3.57
N LEU A 48 12.37 -8.47 -3.76
CA LEU A 48 13.25 -8.94 -2.68
C LEU A 48 13.42 -7.93 -1.53
N GLU A 49 13.26 -6.64 -1.82
CA GLU A 49 13.27 -5.59 -0.79
C GLU A 49 11.88 -5.48 -0.14
N SER A 50 10.79 -5.62 -0.91
CA SER A 50 9.42 -5.67 -0.41
C SER A 50 9.24 -6.75 0.64
N GLU A 51 9.70 -7.98 0.37
CA GLU A 51 9.61 -9.07 1.33
C GLU A 51 10.27 -8.71 2.68
N LYS A 52 11.44 -8.06 2.64
CA LYS A 52 12.16 -7.64 3.87
C LYS A 52 11.40 -6.55 4.61
N VAL A 53 10.93 -5.53 3.89
CA VAL A 53 10.18 -4.41 4.45
C VAL A 53 8.86 -4.89 5.08
N LEU A 54 8.13 -5.76 4.40
CA LEU A 54 6.89 -6.34 4.91
C LEU A 54 7.12 -7.20 6.16
N ILE A 55 8.19 -8.00 6.18
CA ILE A 55 8.58 -8.77 7.38
C ILE A 55 8.95 -7.82 8.53
N GLU A 56 9.69 -6.76 8.26
CA GLU A 56 10.09 -5.76 9.25
C GLU A 56 8.89 -5.02 9.87
N MET A 57 7.86 -4.72 9.07
CA MET A 57 6.60 -4.15 9.55
C MET A 57 5.73 -5.16 10.32
N GLY A 58 6.08 -6.44 10.30
CA GLY A 58 5.34 -7.52 10.97
C GLY A 58 4.12 -8.00 10.19
N ILE A 59 4.13 -7.88 8.86
CA ILE A 59 3.04 -8.33 7.99
C ILE A 59 3.07 -9.86 7.87
N ASN A 60 1.90 -10.48 8.01
CA ASN A 60 1.75 -11.92 7.83
C ASN A 60 1.90 -12.31 6.34
N PRO A 61 2.85 -13.21 5.98
CA PRO A 61 3.06 -13.61 4.59
C PRO A 61 1.88 -14.31 3.89
N ASN A 62 0.86 -14.73 4.65
CA ASN A 62 -0.32 -15.42 4.12
C ASN A 62 -1.48 -14.47 3.80
N THR A 63 -1.28 -13.16 3.85
CA THR A 63 -2.33 -12.17 3.57
C THR A 63 -2.30 -11.70 2.12
N ALA A 64 -3.44 -11.20 1.64
CA ALA A 64 -3.50 -10.53 0.35
C ALA A 64 -2.63 -9.26 0.33
N PHE A 65 -2.49 -8.57 1.47
CA PHE A 65 -1.60 -7.41 1.60
C PHE A 65 -0.15 -7.77 1.24
N TYR A 66 0.36 -8.85 1.82
CA TYR A 66 1.72 -9.31 1.53
C TYR A 66 1.89 -9.69 0.06
N GLU A 67 1.00 -10.54 -0.46
CA GLU A 67 1.06 -10.98 -1.86
C GLU A 67 1.00 -9.81 -2.84
N TYR A 68 0.15 -8.81 -2.58
CA TYR A 68 -0.02 -7.64 -3.42
C TYR A 68 1.27 -6.81 -3.48
N TYR A 69 1.80 -6.39 -2.33
CA TYR A 69 2.96 -5.48 -2.29
C TYR A 69 4.31 -6.15 -2.64
N VAL A 70 4.39 -7.49 -2.60
CA VAL A 70 5.53 -8.23 -3.17
C VAL A 70 5.48 -8.24 -4.71
N ALA A 71 4.29 -8.43 -5.27
CA ALA A 71 4.11 -8.73 -6.68
C ALA A 71 3.89 -7.49 -7.56
N PHE A 72 3.27 -6.45 -7.01
CA PHE A 72 2.81 -5.29 -7.76
C PHE A 72 3.60 -4.04 -7.44
N ILE A 73 3.86 -3.22 -8.46
CA ILE A 73 4.28 -1.83 -8.33
C ILE A 73 3.21 -0.96 -8.96
N SER A 74 2.64 0.00 -8.22
CA SER A 74 1.76 0.96 -8.84
C SER A 74 2.60 1.77 -9.82
N THR A 75 2.13 1.88 -11.05
CA THR A 75 2.73 2.80 -12.03
C THR A 75 1.68 3.86 -12.23
N ASP A 76 1.95 5.11 -11.81
CA ASP A 76 1.13 6.32 -12.03
C ASP A 76 0.13 6.07 -13.17
N SER A 77 -1.04 5.52 -12.85
CA SER A 77 -2.08 5.30 -13.85
C SER A 77 -2.86 6.58 -13.87
N SER A 78 -2.19 7.64 -14.35
CA SER A 78 -2.68 8.99 -14.52
C SER A 78 -3.81 9.08 -15.56
N GLU A 79 -4.52 7.99 -15.83
CA GLU A 79 -5.76 7.99 -16.61
C GLU A 79 -7.00 8.05 -15.70
N ASN A 80 -6.85 7.78 -14.40
CA ASN A 80 -7.88 7.99 -13.38
C ASN A 80 -7.38 8.98 -12.32
N GLU A 81 -7.35 10.29 -12.66
CA GLU A 81 -7.06 11.40 -11.71
C GLU A 81 -8.03 11.46 -10.51
N GLU A 82 -9.06 10.58 -10.45
CA GLU A 82 -10.04 10.50 -9.37
C GLU A 82 -9.78 9.35 -8.37
N VAL A 83 -8.80 8.47 -8.61
CA VAL A 83 -8.54 7.28 -7.76
C VAL A 83 -7.10 7.32 -7.19
N ASP A 84 -6.69 8.49 -6.70
CA ASP A 84 -5.42 8.69 -5.97
C ASP A 84 -5.61 8.42 -4.47
N LEU A 85 -5.80 7.15 -4.09
CA LEU A 85 -6.00 6.81 -2.68
C LEU A 85 -5.01 5.78 -2.14
N LEU A 86 -4.69 4.67 -2.82
CA LEU A 86 -3.83 3.63 -2.23
C LEU A 86 -2.33 3.95 -2.36
N TYR A 87 -1.63 3.96 -1.24
CA TYR A 87 -0.17 4.16 -1.19
C TYR A 87 0.63 3.00 -1.78
N ASP A 88 1.75 3.35 -2.40
CA ASP A 88 2.82 2.42 -2.72
C ASP A 88 3.55 1.96 -1.44
N LEU A 89 4.31 0.87 -1.55
CA LEU A 89 4.96 0.26 -0.39
C LEU A 89 6.00 1.19 0.25
N ASP A 90 6.70 2.00 -0.53
CA ASP A 90 7.66 2.98 -0.01
C ASP A 90 6.99 4.06 0.81
N GLU A 91 5.85 4.59 0.38
CA GLU A 91 5.07 5.58 1.14
C GLU A 91 4.56 4.99 2.46
N ILE A 92 4.02 3.75 2.42
CA ILE A 92 3.59 3.03 3.63
C ILE A 92 4.77 2.81 4.56
N TYR A 93 5.94 2.49 4.02
CA TYR A 93 7.13 2.23 4.83
C TYR A 93 7.70 3.52 5.44
N GLU A 94 7.64 4.64 4.72
CA GLU A 94 8.01 5.94 5.25
C GLU A 94 7.08 6.37 6.40
N ASP A 95 5.75 6.25 6.23
CA ASP A 95 4.79 6.50 7.32
C ASP A 95 4.97 5.50 8.46
N TYR A 96 5.28 4.23 8.19
CA TYR A 96 5.61 3.26 9.23
C TYR A 96 6.78 3.70 10.11
N LYS A 97 7.82 4.29 9.50
CA LYS A 97 9.01 4.79 10.22
C LYS A 97 8.77 6.09 10.93
N GLN A 98 7.94 6.97 10.36
CA GLN A 98 7.61 8.25 10.94
C GLN A 98 6.10 8.50 10.76
N PRO A 99 5.26 7.93 11.65
CA PRO A 99 3.81 7.99 11.48
C PRO A 99 3.32 9.41 11.55
N PHE A 100 2.47 9.80 10.61
CA PHE A 100 1.86 11.14 10.60
C PHE A 100 1.20 11.52 11.94
N HIS A 101 0.65 10.51 12.62
CA HIS A 101 -0.06 10.64 13.88
C HIS A 101 0.81 10.41 15.13
N ALA A 102 2.13 10.29 15.00
CA ALA A 102 3.02 9.86 16.09
C ALA A 102 2.98 10.76 17.35
N ASP A 103 2.73 12.06 17.21
CA ASP A 103 2.68 12.98 18.35
C ASP A 103 1.53 12.65 19.32
N ASN A 104 0.38 12.23 18.77
CA ASN A 104 -0.81 11.87 19.57
C ASN A 104 -0.92 10.35 19.80
N TYR A 105 -0.44 9.55 18.85
CA TYR A 105 -0.57 8.09 18.82
C TYR A 105 0.77 7.43 18.47
N PRO A 106 1.76 7.47 19.38
CA PRO A 106 3.14 7.03 19.10
C PRO A 106 3.26 5.54 18.76
N ASN A 107 2.27 4.73 19.14
CA ASN A 107 2.28 3.27 18.93
C ASN A 107 1.28 2.82 17.85
N ILE A 108 0.80 3.74 16.99
CA ILE A 108 -0.20 3.38 15.96
C ILE A 108 0.30 2.24 15.05
N THR A 109 1.59 2.27 14.70
CA THR A 109 2.22 1.29 13.83
C THR A 109 2.50 -0.06 14.46
N ASP A 110 2.32 -0.22 15.77
CA ASP A 110 2.37 -1.55 16.39
C ASP A 110 1.31 -2.48 15.80
N ARG A 111 0.17 -1.91 15.38
CA ARG A 111 -0.97 -2.66 14.84
C ARG A 111 -1.46 -2.18 13.49
N TYR A 112 -1.50 -0.88 13.24
CA TYR A 112 -2.15 -0.31 12.07
C TYR A 112 -1.14 0.34 11.13
N LEU A 113 -1.31 0.17 9.83
CA LEU A 113 -0.57 0.90 8.80
C LEU A 113 -1.52 1.84 8.08
N ARG A 114 -1.12 3.09 7.88
CA ARG A 114 -1.86 3.99 6.99
C ARG A 114 -1.58 3.56 5.55
N ILE A 115 -2.62 3.33 4.77
CA ILE A 115 -2.51 2.81 3.41
C ILE A 115 -3.08 3.77 2.37
N SER A 116 -3.62 4.92 2.78
CA SER A 116 -4.09 5.91 1.83
C SER A 116 -3.73 7.34 2.18
N SER A 117 -3.84 8.21 1.17
CA SER A 117 -3.80 9.65 1.36
C SER A 117 -4.86 10.12 2.36
N ILE A 118 -4.63 11.32 2.87
CA ILE A 118 -5.48 11.99 3.87
C ILE A 118 -6.40 13.06 3.25
N GLU A 119 -6.33 13.21 1.92
CA GLU A 119 -7.14 14.16 1.17
C GLU A 119 -8.63 13.83 1.39
N GLY A 120 -9.30 14.65 2.21
CA GLY A 120 -10.70 14.42 2.61
C GLY A 120 -10.97 14.31 4.12
N GLU A 121 -9.99 14.60 5.00
CA GLU A 121 -10.13 14.55 6.48
C GLU A 121 -10.21 13.13 7.10
N GLY A 122 -9.85 12.10 6.33
CA GLY A 122 -9.79 10.70 6.76
C GLY A 122 -8.77 9.89 5.99
N SER A 123 -8.51 8.65 6.40
CA SER A 123 -7.59 7.74 5.70
C SER A 123 -7.93 6.27 5.98
N TYR A 124 -7.55 5.39 5.07
CA TYR A 124 -7.62 3.96 5.26
C TYR A 124 -6.46 3.44 6.11
N PHE A 125 -6.79 2.60 7.09
CA PHE A 125 -5.83 1.90 7.93
C PHE A 125 -5.97 0.38 7.81
N TYR A 126 -4.84 -0.29 7.57
CA TYR A 126 -4.72 -1.74 7.55
C TYR A 126 -4.38 -2.28 8.93
N ASP A 127 -5.15 -3.24 9.45
CA ASP A 127 -4.86 -3.97 10.69
C ASP A 127 -3.98 -5.20 10.41
N LYS A 128 -2.71 -5.12 10.79
CA LYS A 128 -1.73 -6.19 10.61
C LYS A 128 -2.13 -7.50 11.31
N LYS A 129 -2.96 -7.43 12.34
CA LYS A 129 -3.37 -8.59 13.13
C LYS A 129 -4.54 -9.34 12.49
N THR A 130 -5.49 -8.62 11.92
CA THR A 130 -6.76 -9.22 11.43
C THR A 130 -6.89 -9.18 9.92
N ASP A 131 -5.94 -8.57 9.21
CA ASP A 131 -5.99 -8.30 7.78
C ASP A 131 -7.09 -7.31 7.36
N ALA A 132 -7.79 -6.68 8.32
CA ALA A 132 -8.95 -5.84 8.04
C ALA A 132 -8.54 -4.42 7.62
N VAL A 133 -9.45 -3.70 6.93
CA VAL A 133 -9.25 -2.30 6.56
C VAL A 133 -10.34 -1.44 7.18
N TYR A 134 -9.90 -0.33 7.77
CA TYR A 134 -10.72 0.68 8.42
C TYR A 134 -10.68 1.96 7.61
N ASP A 135 -11.81 2.63 7.49
CA ASP A 135 -11.88 4.03 7.09
C ASP A 135 -11.96 4.86 8.37
N VAL A 136 -11.03 5.80 8.53
CA VAL A 136 -10.87 6.54 9.79
C VAL A 136 -10.80 8.03 9.51
N ASP A 137 -11.88 8.71 9.88
CA ASP A 137 -11.92 10.17 9.94
C ASP A 137 -11.04 10.70 11.08
N TRP A 138 -10.51 11.91 10.94
CA TRP A 138 -9.65 12.53 11.96
C TRP A 138 -10.32 12.64 13.33
N GLY A 139 -11.63 12.91 13.34
CA GLY A 139 -12.43 13.00 14.56
C GLY A 139 -12.54 11.69 15.33
N ASP A 140 -12.32 10.55 14.66
CA ASP A 140 -12.56 9.22 15.21
C ASP A 140 -11.28 8.48 15.62
N MET A 141 -10.11 9.12 15.52
CA MET A 141 -8.82 8.50 15.85
C MET A 141 -8.75 7.96 17.29
N ASP A 142 -9.36 8.65 18.26
CA ASP A 142 -9.42 8.17 19.65
C ASP A 142 -10.26 6.89 19.77
N ASP A 143 -11.39 6.82 19.06
CA ASP A 143 -12.26 5.65 19.05
C ASP A 143 -11.66 4.50 18.25
N PHE A 144 -10.92 4.80 17.18
CA PHE A 144 -10.14 3.84 16.41
C PHE A 144 -9.05 3.19 17.27
N MET A 145 -8.24 4.01 17.95
CA MET A 145 -7.16 3.53 18.83
C MET A 145 -7.70 2.81 20.08
N ALA A 146 -8.89 3.16 20.56
CA ALA A 146 -9.60 2.42 21.60
C ALA A 146 -10.25 1.11 21.12
N GLY A 147 -10.21 0.81 19.81
CA GLY A 147 -10.77 -0.39 19.21
C GLY A 147 -12.31 -0.41 19.16
N LYS A 148 -12.95 0.77 19.13
CA LYS A 148 -14.41 0.91 19.09
C LYS A 148 -14.96 0.93 17.65
N LEU A 149 -14.16 1.38 16.69
CA LEU A 149 -14.54 1.35 15.28
C LEU A 149 -14.61 -0.08 14.76
N LYS A 150 -15.49 -0.29 13.77
CA LYS A 150 -15.58 -1.55 13.03
C LYS A 150 -14.87 -1.38 11.69
N PRO A 151 -14.20 -2.43 11.19
CA PRO A 151 -13.62 -2.37 9.86
C PRO A 151 -14.73 -2.27 8.82
N ILE A 152 -14.48 -1.51 7.76
CA ILE A 152 -15.36 -1.45 6.59
C ILE A 152 -15.14 -2.68 5.68
N PHE A 153 -13.90 -3.19 5.65
CA PHE A 153 -13.54 -4.42 4.96
C PHE A 153 -12.93 -5.42 5.93
N THR A 154 -13.45 -6.65 5.94
CA THR A 154 -12.99 -7.71 6.84
C THR A 154 -11.65 -8.33 6.45
N SER A 155 -11.13 -8.01 5.26
CA SER A 155 -9.82 -8.42 4.77
C SER A 155 -9.29 -7.42 3.73
N PHE A 156 -7.99 -7.38 3.52
CA PHE A 156 -7.38 -6.56 2.47
C PHE A 156 -7.75 -7.08 1.08
N TYR A 157 -8.00 -8.40 0.96
CA TYR A 157 -8.58 -8.98 -0.25
C TYR A 157 -9.91 -8.32 -0.61
N ALA A 158 -10.82 -8.15 0.35
CA ALA A 158 -12.12 -7.53 0.11
C ALA A 158 -11.99 -6.04 -0.24
N PHE A 159 -11.04 -5.34 0.40
CA PHE A 159 -10.69 -3.96 0.02
C PHE A 159 -10.22 -3.91 -1.44
N LEU A 160 -9.30 -4.79 -1.83
CA LEU A 160 -8.78 -4.89 -3.18
C LEU A 160 -9.86 -5.25 -4.24
N GLU A 161 -10.80 -6.13 -3.90
CA GLU A 161 -11.95 -6.43 -4.78
C GLU A 161 -12.79 -5.18 -5.07
N TRP A 162 -13.07 -4.38 -4.03
CA TRP A 162 -13.81 -3.14 -4.16
C TRP A 162 -13.00 -2.06 -4.90
N TYR A 163 -11.76 -1.83 -4.50
CA TYR A 163 -10.89 -0.75 -5.02
C TYR A 163 -10.64 -0.88 -6.53
N TYR A 164 -10.56 -2.11 -7.04
CA TYR A 164 -10.37 -2.39 -8.47
C TYR A 164 -11.65 -2.90 -9.16
N SER A 165 -12.82 -2.64 -8.58
CA SER A 165 -14.11 -2.90 -9.25
C SER A 165 -14.49 -1.73 -10.16
N GLU A 166 -15.36 -1.96 -11.15
CA GLU A 166 -15.86 -0.91 -12.06
C GLU A 166 -16.73 0.17 -11.36
N GLU A 167 -17.01 0.02 -10.07
CA GLU A 167 -17.78 0.96 -9.23
C GLU A 167 -16.90 1.71 -8.20
N GLY A 168 -15.57 1.49 -8.22
CA GLY A 168 -14.59 2.15 -7.37
C GLY A 168 -14.15 3.50 -7.89
#